data_AF-A0A2N6BSV9-F1
#
_entry.id   AF-A0A2N6BSV9-F1
#
_cell.length_a   1.000
_cell.length_b   1.000
_cell.length_c   1.000
_cell.angle_alpha   90.00
_cell.angle_beta   90.00
_cell.angle_gamma   90.00
#
_symmetry.space_group_name_H-M   'P 1'
#
loop_
_entity.id
_entity.type
_entity.pdbx_description
1 polymer ?
#
loop_
_entity_poly.entity_id
_entity_poly.type
_entity_poly.pdbx_seq_one_letter_code
_entity_poly.pdbx_strand_id
1 'polypeptide(L)'
;MAETQGTLEVQLKSLTRQVQFLQETVDELSARLSGLEKGKVLREAPLEVEGTIPPVQQVNIPREGVLKKAGTGALLPRVATVCFILVFALILRTITDNGTINTQLGSLLGMGYAAALIIGGWWLYSRQNRLAPIFPACGLLLLFSIVLETHSRFQSLSSVMAYIILFAAAAVVITTGLRYRASVQLCIAALGSGLVGMSIDFPYLLYPMLALLLFGGCVAAYIANYKKLCPSLRWTTLGLVFVFWLFWAFKLNVPAACDEPTATLLHLNWFLPLLFVFWAFYTVTNIHRMATESEDLGFFESLLPTISGVGAFLAAWSVTIPWYSSTLWLGIVGVLAALLHIVAGGWLAARNKEGAIGSATYTFAGVILLGFGVAAIFSNLLWAVPVLSVSAYLLARVANSWQSGGIRCTSYLFQLAAGLVALSSGVVAADIASPLVGGLVIGTLMTMSFLQYRWCRSHTPPAMHSAFFSWLDRKDFSAVILLLTGLISGFFLLRLGLYQVLARSTADFEYMFRGGQTVFINLGAISLLLAASSRKNNEILTVAIVVGLLGMMKSFVFDLFGIKGMPLVFSVFSSGVVAAVGSVVSTRWQGKKEKMKPEGMTGLV
;
A
#
# COMPACT_ATOMS: atom_id res chain seq x y z
N MET A 1 -10.08 -15.53 -62.51
CA MET A 1 -11.47 -15.94 -62.24
C MET A 1 -11.57 -17.27 -61.50
N ALA A 2 -10.75 -18.28 -61.80
CA ALA A 2 -10.77 -19.57 -61.07
C ALA A 2 -10.31 -19.48 -59.60
N GLU A 3 -9.31 -18.64 -59.27
CA GLU A 3 -8.84 -18.47 -57.88
C GLU A 3 -9.89 -17.84 -56.96
N THR A 4 -10.65 -16.86 -57.46
CA THR A 4 -11.72 -16.18 -56.70
C THR A 4 -12.91 -17.09 -56.36
N GLN A 5 -13.19 -18.12 -57.17
CA GLN A 5 -14.24 -19.09 -56.87
C GLN A 5 -13.82 -20.05 -55.74
N GLY A 6 -12.54 -20.46 -55.72
CA GLY A 6 -12.00 -21.34 -54.66
C GLY A 6 -12.04 -20.70 -53.28
N THR A 7 -11.71 -19.40 -53.17
CA THR A 7 -11.74 -18.67 -51.89
C THR A 7 -13.17 -18.51 -51.36
N LEU A 8 -14.15 -18.32 -52.26
CA LEU A 8 -15.55 -18.15 -51.89
C LEU A 8 -16.17 -19.46 -51.38
N GLU A 9 -15.84 -20.61 -52.00
CA GLU A 9 -16.28 -21.91 -51.51
C GLU A 9 -15.71 -22.26 -50.13
N VAL A 10 -14.45 -21.88 -49.88
CA VAL A 10 -13.81 -22.08 -48.56
C VAL A 10 -14.47 -21.21 -47.50
N GLN A 11 -14.77 -19.95 -47.80
CA GLN A 11 -15.50 -19.07 -46.88
C GLN A 11 -16.93 -19.56 -46.62
N LEU A 12 -17.61 -20.07 -47.65
CA LEU A 12 -18.97 -20.58 -47.53
C LEU A 12 -19.02 -21.85 -46.68
N LYS A 13 -18.06 -22.78 -46.86
CA LYS A 13 -17.90 -23.95 -45.98
C LYS A 13 -17.58 -23.56 -44.53
N SER A 14 -16.78 -22.53 -44.33
CA SER A 14 -16.48 -22.01 -42.98
C SER A 14 -17.72 -21.42 -42.31
N LEU A 15 -18.52 -20.64 -43.04
CA LEU A 15 -19.77 -20.08 -42.53
C LEU A 15 -20.78 -21.18 -42.19
N THR A 16 -20.95 -22.17 -43.07
CA THR A 16 -21.87 -23.29 -42.82
C THR A 16 -21.49 -24.08 -41.57
N ARG A 17 -20.19 -24.31 -41.33
CA ARG A 17 -19.71 -24.94 -40.09
C ARG A 17 -20.00 -24.10 -38.85
N GLN A 18 -19.78 -22.78 -38.93
CA GLN A 18 -20.07 -21.89 -37.79
C GLN A 18 -21.56 -21.86 -37.48
N VAL A 19 -22.42 -21.85 -38.49
CA VAL A 19 -23.87 -21.90 -38.32
C VAL A 19 -24.31 -23.23 -37.71
N GLN A 20 -23.79 -24.37 -38.18
CA GLN A 20 -24.09 -25.67 -37.59
C GLN A 20 -23.64 -25.76 -36.12
N PHE A 21 -22.44 -25.28 -35.80
CA PHE A 21 -21.94 -25.26 -34.43
C PHE A 21 -22.79 -24.37 -33.51
N LEU A 22 -23.21 -23.20 -34.00
CA LEU A 22 -24.12 -22.32 -33.28
C LEU A 22 -25.49 -22.96 -33.07
N GLN A 23 -26.02 -23.67 -34.08
CA GLN A 23 -27.28 -24.38 -34.00
C GLN A 23 -27.22 -25.48 -32.92
N GLU A 24 -26.18 -26.32 -32.94
CA GLU A 24 -25.97 -27.38 -31.94
C GLU A 24 -25.81 -26.81 -30.53
N THR A 25 -25.10 -25.69 -30.39
CA THR A 25 -24.90 -25.03 -29.09
C THR A 25 -26.20 -24.45 -28.55
N VAL A 26 -27.04 -23.87 -29.43
CA VAL A 26 -28.36 -23.35 -29.07
C VAL A 26 -29.32 -24.47 -28.71
N ASP A 27 -29.29 -25.60 -29.43
CA ASP A 27 -30.11 -26.77 -29.14
C ASP A 27 -29.71 -27.42 -27.81
N GLU A 28 -28.41 -27.52 -27.51
CA GLU A 28 -27.92 -28.01 -26.21
C GLU A 28 -28.31 -27.09 -25.06
N LEU A 29 -28.16 -25.77 -25.24
CA LEU A 29 -28.58 -24.79 -24.24
C LEU A 29 -30.09 -24.81 -24.02
N SER A 30 -30.88 -24.92 -25.09
CA SER A 30 -32.34 -25.04 -25.03
C SER A 30 -32.77 -26.33 -24.33
N ALA A 31 -32.11 -27.45 -24.61
CA ALA A 31 -32.35 -28.72 -23.93
C ALA A 31 -32.01 -28.64 -22.44
N ARG A 32 -30.86 -28.05 -22.07
CA ARG A 32 -30.48 -27.83 -20.65
C ARG A 32 -31.43 -26.89 -19.93
N LEU A 33 -31.90 -25.83 -20.59
CA LEU A 33 -32.85 -24.89 -20.02
C LEU A 33 -34.21 -25.56 -19.81
N SER A 34 -34.67 -26.38 -20.76
CA SER A 34 -35.89 -27.18 -20.62
C SER A 34 -35.80 -28.23 -19.50
N GLY A 35 -34.61 -28.80 -19.29
CA GLY A 35 -34.32 -29.73 -18.20
C GLY A 35 -34.33 -29.06 -16.82
N LEU A 36 -33.85 -27.81 -16.75
CA LEU A 36 -33.85 -26.99 -15.53
C LEU A 36 -35.23 -26.39 -15.22
N GLU A 37 -36.01 -26.03 -16.23
CA GLU A 37 -37.38 -25.51 -16.08
C GLU A 37 -38.38 -26.60 -15.65
N LYS A 38 -38.14 -27.88 -15.99
CA LYS A 38 -39.00 -29.00 -15.58
C LYS A 38 -38.79 -29.51 -14.15
N GLY A 39 -37.96 -28.85 -13.34
CA GLY A 39 -37.99 -28.96 -11.88
C GLY A 39 -38.09 -30.38 -11.31
N LYS A 40 -37.16 -31.28 -11.67
CA LYS A 40 -37.01 -32.58 -10.99
C LYS A 40 -35.75 -32.56 -10.14
N VAL A 41 -35.97 -32.50 -8.82
CA VAL A 41 -34.95 -32.76 -7.79
C VAL A 41 -34.42 -34.18 -8.00
N LEU A 42 -33.19 -34.31 -8.49
CA LEU A 42 -32.52 -35.60 -8.58
C LEU A 42 -32.01 -35.98 -7.20
N ARG A 43 -32.73 -36.94 -6.61
CA ARG A 43 -32.38 -37.76 -5.46
C ARG A 43 -31.07 -38.50 -5.75
N GLU A 44 -30.05 -38.29 -4.91
CA GLU A 44 -28.79 -39.04 -4.97
C GLU A 44 -29.04 -40.55 -4.75
N ALA A 45 -28.49 -41.37 -5.65
CA ALA A 45 -28.30 -42.79 -5.45
C ALA A 45 -26.81 -43.02 -5.11
N PRO A 46 -26.47 -43.78 -4.06
CA PRO A 46 -25.08 -43.98 -3.67
C PRO A 46 -24.45 -45.08 -4.54
N LEU A 47 -23.25 -44.82 -5.05
CA LEU A 47 -22.36 -45.85 -5.59
C LEU A 47 -21.02 -45.77 -4.84
N GLU A 48 -20.71 -46.86 -4.15
CA GLU A 48 -19.39 -47.18 -3.62
C GLU A 48 -18.40 -47.40 -4.76
N VAL A 49 -17.26 -46.69 -4.77
CA VAL A 49 -15.97 -47.23 -5.26
C VAL A 49 -14.81 -46.60 -4.46
N GLU A 50 -13.95 -47.50 -4.02
CA GLU A 50 -12.75 -47.43 -3.20
C GLU A 50 -11.55 -46.74 -3.90
N GLY A 51 -10.68 -46.06 -3.13
CA GLY A 51 -9.30 -45.74 -3.56
C GLY A 51 -8.82 -44.29 -3.42
N THR A 52 -8.13 -44.01 -2.30
CA THR A 52 -6.97 -43.08 -2.13
C THR A 52 -6.95 -41.71 -2.82
N ILE A 53 -7.07 -40.63 -2.02
CA ILE A 53 -6.23 -39.40 -1.91
C ILE A 53 -7.04 -38.38 -1.08
N PRO A 54 -6.55 -37.77 0.02
CA PRO A 54 -7.30 -36.74 0.72
C PRO A 54 -7.39 -35.48 -0.16
N PRO A 55 -8.60 -34.99 -0.51
CA PRO A 55 -8.72 -33.81 -1.34
C PRO A 55 -8.34 -32.56 -0.53
N VAL A 56 -7.46 -31.78 -1.13
CA VAL A 56 -7.21 -30.38 -0.82
C VAL A 56 -8.54 -29.68 -0.60
N GLN A 57 -8.69 -29.10 0.59
CA GLN A 57 -9.80 -28.24 0.97
C GLN A 57 -9.76 -26.99 0.08
N GLN A 58 -10.35 -27.09 -1.12
CA GLN A 58 -10.69 -25.94 -1.93
C GLN A 58 -11.71 -25.16 -1.12
N VAL A 59 -11.24 -24.04 -0.57
CA VAL A 59 -12.07 -22.97 -0.04
C VAL A 59 -13.06 -22.59 -1.14
N ASN A 60 -14.29 -23.05 -0.95
CA ASN A 60 -15.42 -22.73 -1.79
C ASN A 60 -15.69 -21.23 -1.61
N ILE A 61 -15.09 -20.40 -2.47
CA ILE A 61 -15.45 -18.99 -2.58
C ILE A 61 -16.87 -18.97 -3.16
N PRO A 62 -17.90 -18.52 -2.44
CA PRO A 62 -19.24 -18.42 -3.02
C PRO A 62 -19.27 -17.24 -3.99
N ARG A 63 -18.83 -17.46 -5.23
CA ARG A 63 -18.93 -16.51 -6.35
C ARG A 63 -20.30 -16.49 -7.01
N GLU A 64 -21.27 -17.25 -6.50
CA GLU A 64 -22.62 -17.36 -7.07
C GLU A 64 -23.68 -16.45 -6.42
N GLY A 65 -23.29 -15.55 -5.50
CA GLY A 65 -24.25 -14.80 -4.67
C GLY A 65 -24.76 -13.46 -5.22
N VAL A 66 -24.17 -12.88 -6.28
CA VAL A 66 -24.53 -11.51 -6.71
C VAL A 66 -25.41 -11.50 -7.96
N LEU A 67 -25.14 -12.36 -8.94
CA LEU A 67 -25.92 -12.40 -10.20
C LEU A 67 -27.23 -13.18 -10.08
N LYS A 68 -27.29 -14.24 -9.26
CA LYS A 68 -28.54 -15.02 -9.05
C LYS A 68 -29.56 -14.33 -8.13
N LYS A 69 -29.18 -13.25 -7.44
CA LYS A 69 -30.07 -12.44 -6.58
C LYS A 69 -30.73 -11.27 -7.33
N ALA A 70 -30.32 -11.02 -8.58
CA ALA A 70 -30.97 -10.10 -9.51
C ALA A 70 -31.98 -10.87 -10.37
N GLY A 71 -33.01 -11.44 -9.74
CA GLY A 71 -34.13 -12.02 -10.46
C GLY A 71 -34.80 -10.95 -11.34
N THR A 72 -34.92 -11.25 -12.64
CA THR A 72 -35.42 -10.37 -13.71
C THR A 72 -36.81 -9.80 -13.40
N GLY A 73 -37.62 -10.47 -12.57
CA GLY A 73 -38.94 -10.00 -12.11
C GLY A 73 -38.92 -8.87 -11.05
N ALA A 74 -37.77 -8.52 -10.47
CA ALA A 74 -37.65 -7.45 -9.48
C ALA A 74 -37.05 -6.16 -10.02
N LEU A 75 -36.60 -6.12 -11.28
CA LEU A 75 -35.94 -4.94 -11.86
C LEU A 75 -36.93 -3.98 -12.53
N LEU A 76 -37.90 -4.50 -13.30
CA LEU A 76 -38.90 -3.68 -14.01
C LEU A 76 -39.65 -2.70 -13.09
N PRO A 77 -40.22 -3.13 -11.94
CA PRO A 77 -40.94 -2.23 -11.04
C PRO A 77 -40.04 -1.14 -10.44
N ARG A 78 -38.75 -1.45 -10.24
CA ARG A 78 -37.78 -0.49 -9.69
C ARG A 78 -37.43 0.58 -10.71
N VAL A 79 -37.17 0.19 -11.95
CA VAL A 79 -36.92 1.11 -13.07
C VAL A 79 -38.15 1.99 -13.31
N ALA A 80 -39.35 1.41 -13.35
CA ALA A 80 -40.60 2.17 -13.49
C ALA A 80 -40.77 3.21 -12.38
N THR A 81 -40.51 2.83 -11.12
CA THR A 81 -40.58 3.76 -9.97
C THR A 81 -39.56 4.90 -10.09
N VAL A 82 -38.33 4.61 -10.50
CA VAL A 82 -37.29 5.63 -10.76
C VAL A 82 -37.76 6.59 -11.86
N CYS A 83 -38.28 6.08 -12.97
CA CYS A 83 -38.81 6.91 -14.06
C CYS A 83 -39.95 7.81 -13.59
N PHE A 84 -40.92 7.28 -12.84
CA PHE A 84 -42.03 8.09 -12.30
C PHE A 84 -41.55 9.19 -11.35
N ILE A 85 -40.60 8.88 -10.44
CA ILE A 85 -40.01 9.88 -9.55
C ILE A 85 -39.29 10.98 -10.35
N LEU A 86 -38.54 10.61 -11.38
CA LEU A 86 -37.82 11.55 -12.23
C LEU A 86 -38.77 12.45 -13.05
N VAL A 87 -39.92 11.95 -13.50
CA VAL A 87 -40.91 12.77 -14.23
C VAL A 87 -41.40 13.93 -13.36
N PHE A 88 -41.73 13.69 -12.10
CA PHE A 88 -42.13 14.78 -11.19
C PHE A 88 -40.99 15.80 -10.99
N ALA A 89 -39.76 15.33 -10.82
CA ALA A 89 -38.60 16.21 -10.71
C ALA A 89 -38.39 17.05 -12.00
N LEU A 90 -38.58 16.45 -13.17
CA LEU A 90 -38.49 17.15 -14.47
C LEU A 90 -39.62 18.16 -14.65
N ILE A 91 -40.85 17.87 -14.23
CA ILE A 91 -41.96 18.84 -14.28
C ILE A 91 -41.63 20.07 -13.42
N LEU A 92 -41.17 19.85 -12.18
CA LEU A 92 -40.73 20.92 -11.28
C LEU A 92 -39.60 21.76 -11.89
N ARG A 93 -38.63 21.10 -12.55
CA ARG A 93 -37.55 21.77 -13.27
C ARG A 93 -38.08 22.62 -14.43
N THR A 94 -38.94 22.06 -15.29
CA THR A 94 -39.51 22.77 -16.45
C THR A 94 -40.34 23.98 -16.04
N ILE A 95 -41.12 23.90 -14.96
CA ILE A 95 -41.91 25.03 -14.43
C ILE A 95 -40.98 26.15 -13.93
N THR A 96 -39.86 25.79 -13.32
CA THR A 96 -38.85 26.74 -12.85
C THR A 96 -38.09 27.38 -14.02
N ASP A 97 -37.69 26.58 -15.02
CA ASP A 97 -36.98 27.03 -16.21
C ASP A 97 -37.85 27.94 -17.10
N ASN A 98 -39.17 27.72 -17.15
CA ASN A 98 -40.12 28.57 -17.87
C ASN A 98 -40.45 29.90 -17.16
N GLY A 99 -39.82 30.20 -16.03
CA GLY A 99 -40.01 31.45 -15.28
C GLY A 99 -41.38 31.59 -14.62
N THR A 100 -42.19 30.54 -14.60
CA THR A 100 -43.53 30.54 -13.98
C THR A 100 -43.42 30.61 -12.45
N ILE A 101 -42.33 30.07 -11.89
CA ILE A 101 -41.97 30.16 -10.47
C ILE A 101 -40.55 30.72 -10.37
N ASN A 102 -40.31 31.62 -9.42
CA ASN A 102 -38.98 32.16 -9.13
C ASN A 102 -38.00 31.01 -8.79
N THR A 103 -36.77 31.09 -9.27
CA THR A 103 -35.69 30.11 -9.07
C THR A 103 -35.45 29.76 -7.60
N GLN A 104 -35.63 30.71 -6.68
CA GLN A 104 -35.55 30.46 -5.22
C GLN A 104 -36.66 29.52 -4.74
N LEU A 105 -37.91 29.80 -5.13
CA LEU A 105 -39.08 28.97 -4.80
C LEU A 105 -39.01 27.61 -5.49
N GLY A 106 -38.59 27.55 -6.76
CA GLY A 106 -38.39 26.30 -7.49
C GLY A 106 -37.33 25.40 -6.84
N SER A 107 -36.22 25.99 -6.40
CA SER A 107 -35.16 25.26 -5.66
C SER A 107 -35.66 24.75 -4.30
N LEU A 108 -36.41 25.58 -3.56
CA LEU A 108 -37.00 25.19 -2.27
C LEU A 108 -38.00 24.03 -2.43
N LEU A 109 -38.86 24.09 -3.45
CA LEU A 109 -39.82 23.02 -3.76
C LEU A 109 -39.11 21.74 -4.20
N GLY A 110 -38.05 21.85 -5.00
CA GLY A 110 -37.22 20.71 -5.40
C GLY A 110 -36.54 20.04 -4.20
N MET A 111 -35.92 20.82 -3.31
CA MET A 111 -35.32 20.30 -2.07
C MET A 111 -36.38 19.68 -1.15
N GLY A 112 -37.55 20.31 -1.03
CA GLY A 112 -38.69 19.78 -0.27
C GLY A 112 -39.19 18.44 -0.81
N TYR A 113 -39.28 18.31 -2.13
CA TYR A 113 -39.63 17.05 -2.79
C TYR A 113 -38.58 15.96 -2.51
N ALA A 114 -37.30 16.28 -2.65
CA ALA A 114 -36.21 15.37 -2.35
C ALA A 114 -36.20 14.92 -0.87
N ALA A 115 -36.44 15.84 0.06
CA ALA A 115 -36.58 15.55 1.49
C ALA A 115 -37.80 14.64 1.77
N ALA A 116 -38.93 14.88 1.11
CA ALA A 116 -40.12 14.05 1.22
C ALA A 116 -39.87 12.61 0.74
N LEU A 117 -39.07 12.43 -0.33
CA LEU A 117 -38.66 11.09 -0.79
C LEU A 117 -37.77 10.37 0.23
N ILE A 118 -36.85 11.08 0.87
CA ILE A 118 -35.98 10.52 1.92
C ILE A 118 -36.81 10.09 3.14
N ILE A 119 -37.69 10.95 3.64
CA ILE A 119 -38.57 10.67 4.79
C ILE A 119 -39.59 9.58 4.45
N GLY A 120 -40.20 9.64 3.27
CA GLY A 120 -41.11 8.62 2.78
C GLY A 120 -40.44 7.25 2.71
N GLY A 121 -39.18 7.20 2.27
CA GLY A 121 -38.39 5.98 2.29
C GLY A 121 -38.16 5.41 3.69
N TRP A 122 -37.92 6.25 4.71
CA TRP A 122 -37.86 5.80 6.12
C TRP A 122 -39.16 5.09 6.53
N TRP A 123 -40.30 5.67 6.19
CA TRP A 123 -41.61 5.08 6.50
C TRP A 123 -41.82 3.76 5.77
N LEU A 124 -41.46 3.67 4.48
CA LEU A 124 -41.55 2.42 3.72
C LEU A 124 -40.61 1.33 4.27
N TYR A 125 -39.43 1.71 4.79
CA TYR A 125 -38.51 0.79 5.45
C TYR A 125 -39.12 0.19 6.72
N SER A 126 -39.87 0.99 7.50
CA SER A 126 -40.58 0.49 8.69
C SER A 126 -41.64 -0.57 8.35
N ARG A 127 -42.17 -0.53 7.12
CA ARG A 127 -43.18 -1.47 6.59
C ARG A 127 -42.59 -2.60 5.74
N GLN A 128 -41.26 -2.76 5.71
CA GLN A 128 -40.54 -3.80 4.95
C GLN A 128 -40.90 -3.86 3.45
N ASN A 129 -41.26 -2.72 2.83
CA ASN A 129 -41.62 -2.68 1.42
C ASN A 129 -40.38 -2.90 0.51
N ARG A 130 -40.51 -3.72 -0.54
CA ARG A 130 -39.43 -4.02 -1.52
C ARG A 130 -38.93 -2.79 -2.29
N LEU A 131 -39.72 -1.72 -2.38
CA LEU A 131 -39.35 -0.46 -3.04
C LEU A 131 -38.69 0.57 -2.11
N ALA A 132 -38.69 0.33 -0.79
CA ALA A 132 -38.11 1.22 0.20
C ALA A 132 -36.68 1.74 -0.12
N PRO A 133 -35.73 0.95 -0.67
CA PRO A 133 -34.39 1.46 -0.97
C PRO A 133 -34.33 2.56 -2.03
N ILE A 134 -35.30 2.61 -2.96
CA ILE A 134 -35.26 3.48 -4.14
C ILE A 134 -35.58 4.92 -3.77
N PHE A 135 -36.58 5.12 -2.89
CA PHE A 135 -37.04 6.45 -2.52
C PHE A 135 -35.92 7.30 -1.88
N PRO A 136 -35.17 6.84 -0.85
CA PRO A 136 -34.05 7.61 -0.32
C PRO A 136 -32.88 7.71 -1.30
N ALA A 137 -32.63 6.71 -2.13
CA ALA A 137 -31.53 6.77 -3.10
C ALA A 137 -31.79 7.85 -4.16
N CYS A 138 -32.98 7.86 -4.77
CA CYS A 138 -33.39 8.88 -5.72
C CYS A 138 -33.53 10.26 -5.05
N GLY A 139 -34.13 10.31 -3.86
CA GLY A 139 -34.25 11.55 -3.09
C GLY A 139 -32.88 12.17 -2.79
N LEU A 140 -31.90 11.35 -2.40
CA LEU A 140 -30.55 11.84 -2.10
C LEU A 140 -29.79 12.29 -3.37
N LEU A 141 -29.87 11.54 -4.47
CA LEU A 141 -29.24 11.94 -5.74
C LEU A 141 -29.86 13.23 -6.30
N LEU A 142 -31.18 13.38 -6.21
CA LEU A 142 -31.87 14.61 -6.58
C LEU A 142 -31.44 15.76 -5.68
N LEU A 143 -31.41 15.54 -4.36
CA LEU A 143 -30.97 16.57 -3.41
C LEU A 143 -29.55 17.05 -3.71
N PHE A 144 -28.63 16.12 -3.98
CA PHE A 144 -27.25 16.42 -4.36
C PHE A 144 -27.17 17.28 -5.63
N SER A 145 -27.90 16.92 -6.67
CA SER A 145 -27.94 17.70 -7.92
C SER A 145 -28.55 19.08 -7.70
N ILE A 146 -29.65 19.17 -6.94
CA ILE A 146 -30.35 20.43 -6.70
C ILE A 146 -29.48 21.36 -5.85
N VAL A 147 -28.91 20.87 -4.74
CA VAL A 147 -28.02 21.67 -3.89
C VAL A 147 -26.84 22.21 -4.68
N LEU A 148 -26.22 21.38 -5.52
CA LEU A 148 -25.09 21.81 -6.35
C LEU A 148 -25.51 22.85 -7.41
N GLU A 149 -26.64 22.64 -8.08
CA GLU A 149 -27.16 23.59 -9.10
C GLU A 149 -27.59 24.91 -8.46
N THR A 150 -28.33 24.88 -7.34
CA THR A 150 -28.78 26.07 -6.61
C THR A 150 -27.61 26.89 -6.07
N HIS A 151 -26.55 26.24 -5.59
CA HIS A 151 -25.36 26.93 -5.12
C HIS A 151 -24.49 27.46 -6.28
N SER A 152 -24.09 26.60 -7.23
CA SER A 152 -23.12 26.96 -8.29
C SER A 152 -23.70 27.83 -9.40
N ARG A 153 -24.95 27.58 -9.82
CA ARG A 153 -25.57 28.24 -10.97
C ARG A 153 -26.45 29.41 -10.57
N PHE A 154 -27.24 29.25 -9.50
CA PHE A 154 -28.20 30.27 -9.08
C PHE A 154 -27.70 31.18 -7.97
N GLN A 155 -26.58 30.85 -7.31
CA GLN A 155 -25.97 31.60 -6.20
C GLN A 155 -26.96 31.98 -5.08
N SER A 156 -28.09 31.27 -5.00
CA SER A 156 -29.17 31.58 -4.06
C SER A 156 -29.04 30.83 -2.74
N LEU A 157 -28.10 29.88 -2.68
CA LEU A 157 -27.77 29.11 -1.49
C LEU A 157 -26.33 29.39 -1.07
N SER A 158 -26.15 29.90 0.16
CA SER A 158 -24.81 30.08 0.73
C SER A 158 -24.11 28.73 0.92
N SER A 159 -22.78 28.74 0.81
CA SER A 159 -21.94 27.56 1.01
C SER A 159 -22.21 26.84 2.32
N VAL A 160 -22.32 27.60 3.41
CA VAL A 160 -22.60 27.06 4.75
C VAL A 160 -23.93 26.33 4.77
N MET A 161 -24.98 26.89 4.15
CA MET A 161 -26.29 26.23 4.09
C MET A 161 -26.27 24.99 3.21
N ALA A 162 -25.53 25.00 2.09
CA ALA A 162 -25.34 23.82 1.26
C ALA A 162 -24.71 22.66 2.04
N TYR A 163 -23.65 22.92 2.81
CA TYR A 163 -23.04 21.91 3.68
C TYR A 163 -23.99 21.42 4.79
N ILE A 164 -24.77 22.31 5.42
CA ILE A 164 -25.75 21.92 6.44
C ILE A 164 -26.82 20.98 5.86
N ILE A 165 -27.34 21.29 4.66
CA ILE A 165 -28.34 20.45 3.98
C ILE A 165 -27.74 19.08 3.64
N LEU A 166 -26.52 19.04 3.11
CA LEU A 166 -25.82 17.78 2.84
C LEU A 166 -25.61 16.96 4.12
N PHE A 167 -25.19 17.61 5.22
CA PHE A 167 -24.96 16.95 6.50
C PHE A 167 -26.26 16.37 7.07
N ALA A 168 -27.34 17.14 7.07
CA ALA A 168 -28.65 16.70 7.54
C ALA A 168 -29.18 15.52 6.72
N ALA A 169 -29.12 15.60 5.38
CA ALA A 169 -29.59 14.54 4.51
C ALA A 169 -28.75 13.26 4.64
N ALA A 170 -27.43 13.40 4.69
CA ALA A 170 -26.53 12.27 4.92
C ALA A 170 -26.80 11.63 6.29
N ALA A 171 -26.99 12.41 7.36
CA ALA A 171 -27.29 11.90 8.69
C ALA A 171 -28.61 11.10 8.72
N VAL A 172 -29.68 11.59 8.08
CA VAL A 172 -30.96 10.88 7.99
C VAL A 172 -30.82 9.57 7.21
N VAL A 173 -30.14 9.57 6.07
CA VAL A 173 -29.96 8.34 5.27
C VAL A 173 -28.99 7.36 5.95
N ILE A 174 -27.95 7.85 6.63
CA ILE A 174 -27.02 7.01 7.40
C ILE A 174 -27.76 6.34 8.57
N THR A 175 -28.54 7.09 9.34
CA THR A 175 -29.33 6.52 10.45
C THR A 175 -30.35 5.50 9.95
N THR A 176 -31.03 5.78 8.83
CA THR A 176 -31.91 4.81 8.15
C THR A 176 -31.14 3.55 7.75
N GLY A 177 -29.99 3.72 7.08
CA GLY A 177 -29.16 2.61 6.60
C GLY A 177 -28.59 1.74 7.72
N LEU A 178 -28.20 2.35 8.84
CA LEU A 178 -27.70 1.64 10.03
C LEU A 178 -28.82 0.93 10.79
N ARG A 179 -30.05 1.47 10.80
CA ARG A 179 -31.21 0.87 11.48
C ARG A 179 -31.79 -0.30 10.70
N TYR A 180 -31.98 -0.11 9.39
CA TYR A 180 -32.63 -1.11 8.52
C TYR A 180 -31.64 -1.95 7.70
N ARG A 181 -30.34 -1.88 8.02
CA ARG A 181 -29.27 -2.65 7.36
C ARG A 181 -29.17 -2.44 5.83
N ALA A 182 -29.44 -1.22 5.36
CA ALA A 182 -29.41 -0.88 3.94
C ALA A 182 -27.99 -0.42 3.50
N SER A 183 -27.11 -1.37 3.20
CA SER A 183 -25.69 -1.11 2.86
C SER A 183 -25.50 -0.20 1.64
N VAL A 184 -26.30 -0.38 0.59
CA VAL A 184 -26.21 0.44 -0.64
C VAL A 184 -26.47 1.91 -0.36
N GLN A 185 -27.44 2.22 0.52
CA GLN A 185 -27.77 3.60 0.88
C GLN A 185 -26.65 4.28 1.66
N LEU A 186 -25.95 3.54 2.52
CA LEU A 186 -24.78 4.05 3.23
C LEU A 186 -23.66 4.44 2.25
N CYS A 187 -23.41 3.61 1.22
CA CYS A 187 -22.43 3.93 0.19
C CYS A 187 -22.82 5.16 -0.63
N ILE A 188 -24.07 5.25 -1.09
CA ILE A 188 -24.56 6.40 -1.86
C ILE A 188 -24.48 7.68 -1.01
N ALA A 189 -24.86 7.59 0.28
CA ALA A 189 -24.76 8.70 1.21
C ALA A 189 -23.33 9.19 1.41
N ALA A 190 -22.39 8.30 1.75
CA ALA A 190 -21.00 8.67 1.99
C ALA A 190 -20.29 9.15 0.71
N LEU A 191 -20.45 8.45 -0.41
CA LEU A 191 -19.79 8.82 -1.67
C LEU A 191 -20.39 10.10 -2.25
N GLY A 192 -21.71 10.18 -2.35
CA GLY A 192 -22.36 11.33 -2.98
C GLY A 192 -22.20 12.60 -2.15
N SER A 193 -22.32 12.54 -0.82
CA SER A 193 -22.09 13.72 0.02
C SER A 193 -20.63 14.18 -0.03
N GLY A 194 -19.67 13.26 -0.06
CA GLY A 194 -18.25 13.58 -0.20
C GLY A 194 -17.93 14.23 -1.55
N LEU A 195 -18.42 13.66 -2.67
CA LEU A 195 -18.18 14.20 -4.01
C LEU A 195 -18.86 15.55 -4.22
N VAL A 196 -20.12 15.70 -3.78
CA VAL A 196 -20.85 16.97 -3.91
C VAL A 196 -20.22 18.03 -3.01
N GLY A 197 -19.81 17.66 -1.80
CA GLY A 197 -19.05 18.53 -0.91
C GLY A 197 -17.75 19.02 -1.56
N MET A 198 -17.01 18.14 -2.25
CA MET A 198 -15.80 18.52 -3.00
C MET A 198 -16.06 19.44 -4.20
N SER A 199 -17.29 19.50 -4.70
CA SER A 199 -17.66 20.40 -5.81
C SER A 199 -18.20 21.77 -5.35
N ILE A 200 -18.67 21.90 -4.11
CA ILE A 200 -19.15 23.17 -3.55
C ILE A 200 -17.98 24.13 -3.40
N ASP A 201 -18.12 25.35 -3.94
CA ASP A 201 -17.09 26.39 -3.99
C ASP A 201 -15.76 25.99 -4.65
N PHE A 202 -15.71 24.96 -5.50
CA PHE A 202 -14.49 24.67 -6.25
C PHE A 202 -14.12 25.90 -7.12
N PRO A 203 -12.89 26.45 -7.03
CA PRO A 203 -11.67 25.86 -6.46
C PRO A 203 -11.29 26.26 -5.01
N TYR A 204 -12.05 27.13 -4.35
CA TYR A 204 -11.83 27.63 -2.98
C TYR A 204 -12.84 27.04 -1.98
N LEU A 205 -12.73 25.75 -1.72
CA LEU A 205 -13.66 25.03 -0.86
C LEU A 205 -13.63 25.58 0.58
N LEU A 206 -14.78 25.54 1.24
CA LEU A 206 -14.88 25.71 2.69
C LEU A 206 -14.36 24.45 3.42
N TYR A 207 -13.04 24.25 3.38
CA TYR A 207 -12.37 23.02 3.82
C TYR A 207 -12.76 22.51 5.21
N PRO A 208 -12.93 23.34 6.26
CA PRO A 208 -13.33 22.85 7.58
C PRO A 208 -14.69 22.14 7.57
N MET A 209 -15.67 22.64 6.82
CA MET A 209 -16.99 22.04 6.74
C MET A 209 -16.97 20.73 5.93
N LEU A 210 -16.20 20.69 4.84
CA LEU A 210 -15.98 19.45 4.10
C LEU A 210 -15.28 18.39 4.97
N ALA A 211 -14.27 18.78 5.76
CA ALA A 211 -13.60 17.88 6.69
C ALA A 211 -14.58 17.30 7.71
N LEU A 212 -15.46 18.11 8.30
CA LEU A 212 -16.49 17.65 9.24
C LEU A 212 -17.49 16.70 8.58
N LEU A 213 -17.90 16.99 7.35
CA LEU A 213 -18.79 16.11 6.57
C LEU A 213 -18.14 14.75 6.31
N LEU A 214 -16.87 14.74 5.84
CA LEU A 214 -16.12 13.51 5.60
C LEU A 214 -15.86 12.74 6.90
N PHE A 215 -15.58 13.45 8.00
CA PHE A 215 -15.40 12.85 9.32
C PHE A 215 -16.66 12.12 9.79
N GLY A 216 -17.84 12.72 9.60
CA GLY A 216 -19.13 12.06 9.84
C GLY A 216 -19.28 10.78 9.01
N GLY A 217 -18.85 10.81 7.75
CA GLY A 217 -18.76 9.63 6.88
C GLY A 217 -17.84 8.53 7.44
N CYS A 218 -16.67 8.89 7.97
CA CYS A 218 -15.74 7.95 8.60
C CYS A 218 -16.32 7.30 9.86
N VAL A 219 -16.99 8.07 10.71
CA VAL A 219 -17.71 7.57 11.89
C VAL A 219 -18.81 6.59 11.47
N ALA A 220 -19.59 6.93 10.45
CA ALA A 220 -20.62 6.06 9.90
C ALA A 220 -20.02 4.76 9.33
N ALA A 221 -18.90 4.84 8.61
CA ALA A 221 -18.19 3.68 8.07
C ALA A 221 -17.66 2.76 9.16
N TYR A 222 -17.15 3.32 10.25
CA TYR A 222 -16.71 2.56 11.42
C TYR A 222 -17.88 1.81 12.08
N ILE A 223 -19.00 2.49 12.36
CA ILE A 223 -20.20 1.88 12.96
C ILE A 223 -20.79 0.80 12.03
N ALA A 224 -20.86 1.08 10.72
CA ALA A 224 -21.37 0.13 9.74
C ALA A 224 -20.53 -1.15 9.67
N ASN A 225 -19.21 -1.01 9.81
CA ASN A 225 -18.31 -2.15 9.84
C ASN A 225 -18.40 -2.94 11.15
N TYR A 226 -18.48 -2.27 12.30
CA TYR A 226 -18.69 -2.93 13.59
C TYR A 226 -19.97 -3.79 13.60
N LYS A 227 -21.02 -3.33 12.91
CA LYS A 227 -22.26 -4.08 12.70
C LYS A 227 -22.19 -5.12 11.56
N LYS A 228 -21.02 -5.35 10.97
CA LYS A 228 -20.77 -6.25 9.81
C LYS A 228 -21.71 -6.00 8.62
N LEU A 229 -22.11 -4.74 8.37
CA LEU A 229 -23.09 -4.39 7.32
C LEU A 229 -22.45 -4.17 5.95
N CYS A 230 -21.38 -3.36 5.90
CA CYS A 230 -20.75 -2.95 4.65
C CYS A 230 -19.25 -2.68 4.86
N PRO A 231 -18.39 -3.71 4.72
CA PRO A 231 -16.94 -3.55 4.91
C PRO A 231 -16.29 -2.58 3.90
N SER A 232 -16.82 -2.52 2.67
CA SER A 232 -16.28 -1.67 1.59
C SER A 232 -16.42 -0.16 1.87
N LEU A 233 -17.37 0.24 2.73
CA LEU A 233 -17.61 1.64 3.06
C LEU A 233 -16.40 2.31 3.73
N ARG A 234 -15.54 1.52 4.41
CA ARG A 234 -14.31 2.02 5.02
C ARG A 234 -13.24 2.37 3.98
N TRP A 235 -13.15 1.58 2.90
CA TRP A 235 -12.24 1.88 1.79
C TRP A 235 -12.69 3.12 1.02
N THR A 236 -13.98 3.26 0.77
CA THR A 236 -14.51 4.41 0.02
C THR A 236 -14.33 5.71 0.80
N THR A 237 -14.63 5.71 2.10
CA THR A 237 -14.44 6.90 2.95
C THR A 237 -12.97 7.22 3.16
N LEU A 238 -12.09 6.22 3.37
CA LEU A 238 -10.65 6.45 3.44
C LEU A 238 -10.09 7.04 2.14
N GLY A 239 -10.54 6.54 0.98
CA GLY A 239 -10.15 7.07 -0.32
C GLY A 239 -10.55 8.53 -0.52
N LEU A 240 -11.79 8.89 -0.15
CA LEU A 240 -12.24 10.29 -0.19
C LEU A 240 -11.44 11.19 0.74
N VAL A 241 -11.18 10.74 1.96
CA VAL A 241 -10.36 11.49 2.95
C VAL A 241 -8.94 11.67 2.45
N PHE A 242 -8.35 10.66 1.82
CA PHE A 242 -7.02 10.75 1.23
C PHE A 242 -6.96 11.80 0.12
N VAL A 243 -7.92 11.76 -0.82
CA VAL A 243 -8.03 12.77 -1.90
C VAL A 243 -8.25 14.17 -1.32
N PHE A 244 -9.11 14.30 -0.32
CA PHE A 244 -9.36 15.57 0.37
C PHE A 244 -8.08 16.17 0.97
N TRP A 245 -7.32 15.38 1.74
CA TRP A 245 -6.08 15.86 2.36
C TRP A 245 -5.01 16.20 1.33
N LEU A 246 -4.87 15.39 0.28
CA LEU A 246 -3.96 15.72 -0.83
C LEU A 246 -4.34 17.04 -1.50
N PHE A 247 -5.63 17.25 -1.76
CA PHE A 247 -6.10 18.47 -2.41
C PHE A 247 -5.92 19.71 -1.52
N TRP A 248 -6.29 19.63 -0.24
CA TRP A 248 -6.12 20.74 0.70
C TRP A 248 -4.63 21.08 0.92
N ALA A 249 -3.79 20.06 1.12
CA ALA A 249 -2.35 20.26 1.27
C ALA A 249 -1.70 20.85 0.01
N PHE A 250 -2.07 20.36 -1.18
CA PHE A 250 -1.62 20.92 -2.46
C PHE A 250 -2.02 22.40 -2.60
N LYS A 251 -3.29 22.72 -2.30
CA LYS A 251 -3.81 24.09 -2.37
C LYS A 251 -3.19 25.03 -1.35
N LEU A 252 -2.75 24.54 -0.20
CA LEU A 252 -2.00 25.34 0.77
C LEU A 252 -0.54 25.54 0.34
N ASN A 253 0.05 24.63 -0.42
CA ASN A 253 1.44 24.72 -0.84
C ASN A 253 1.65 25.75 -1.98
N VAL A 254 0.76 25.79 -2.98
CA VAL A 254 0.91 26.66 -4.17
C VAL A 254 0.94 28.17 -3.82
N PRO A 255 0.01 28.72 -3.01
CA PRO A 255 -0.03 30.17 -2.76
C PRO A 255 1.05 30.67 -1.82
N ALA A 256 1.57 29.81 -0.93
CA ALA A 256 2.72 30.14 -0.10
C ALA A 256 3.97 30.42 -0.94
N ALA A 257 4.07 29.88 -2.15
CA ALA A 257 5.13 30.20 -3.10
C ALA A 257 4.90 31.54 -3.83
N CYS A 258 3.72 32.15 -3.72
CA CYS A 258 3.31 33.34 -4.47
C CYS A 258 3.02 34.58 -3.60
N ASP A 259 3.23 34.52 -2.27
CA ASP A 259 3.03 35.63 -1.31
C ASP A 259 1.63 36.32 -1.37
N GLU A 260 0.58 35.59 -1.73
CA GLU A 260 -0.80 36.13 -1.76
C GLU A 260 -1.52 35.99 -0.41
N PRO A 261 -2.47 36.89 -0.05
CA PRO A 261 -3.28 36.81 1.18
C PRO A 261 -4.34 35.69 1.13
N THR A 262 -3.87 34.46 0.92
CA THR A 262 -4.65 33.23 0.69
C THR A 262 -4.74 32.33 1.93
N ALA A 263 -3.94 32.59 2.97
CA ALA A 263 -3.92 31.80 4.20
C ALA A 263 -5.27 31.77 4.93
N THR A 264 -5.94 32.91 4.98
CA THR A 264 -7.26 33.09 5.60
C THR A 264 -8.37 32.44 4.76
N LEU A 265 -8.28 32.58 3.43
CA LEU A 265 -9.22 31.97 2.47
C LEU A 265 -9.11 30.43 2.46
N LEU A 266 -7.92 29.89 2.69
CA LEU A 266 -7.66 28.44 2.70
C LEU A 266 -7.72 27.81 4.10
N HIS A 267 -8.10 28.59 5.11
CA HIS A 267 -8.31 28.16 6.49
C HIS A 267 -7.12 27.41 7.10
N LEU A 268 -5.89 27.92 6.92
CA LEU A 268 -4.66 27.30 7.43
C LEU A 268 -4.74 26.89 8.92
N ASN A 269 -5.33 27.74 9.76
CA ASN A 269 -5.47 27.49 11.21
C ASN A 269 -6.26 26.22 11.56
N TRP A 270 -7.14 25.76 10.66
CA TRP A 270 -7.95 24.55 10.86
C TRP A 270 -7.29 23.28 10.33
N PHE A 271 -6.25 23.41 9.49
CA PHE A 271 -5.61 22.28 8.83
C PHE A 271 -5.02 21.27 9.83
N LEU A 272 -4.10 21.72 10.69
CA LEU A 272 -3.43 20.84 11.66
C LEU A 272 -4.38 20.27 12.73
N PRO A 273 -5.29 21.05 13.36
CA PRO A 273 -6.25 20.49 14.31
C PRO A 273 -7.15 19.41 13.71
N LEU A 274 -7.69 19.61 12.51
CA LEU A 274 -8.53 18.61 11.86
C LEU A 274 -7.72 17.38 11.44
N LEU A 275 -6.50 17.58 10.94
CA LEU A 275 -5.62 16.47 10.59
C LEU A 275 -5.32 15.58 11.80
N PHE A 276 -5.07 16.19 12.96
CA PHE A 276 -4.91 15.49 14.23
C PHE A 276 -6.17 14.71 14.62
N VAL A 277 -7.36 15.31 14.48
CA VAL A 277 -8.63 14.62 14.79
C VAL A 277 -8.82 13.37 13.92
N PHE A 278 -8.54 13.45 12.61
CA PHE A 278 -8.63 12.28 11.72
C PHE A 278 -7.59 11.22 12.07
N TRP A 279 -6.34 11.62 12.33
CA TRP A 279 -5.30 10.70 12.74
C TRP A 279 -5.64 10.00 14.07
N ALA A 280 -6.07 10.76 15.07
CA ALA A 280 -6.47 10.24 16.38
C ALA A 280 -7.66 9.29 16.25
N PHE A 281 -8.68 9.65 15.46
CA PHE A 281 -9.84 8.79 15.21
C PHE A 281 -9.44 7.45 14.60
N TYR A 282 -8.66 7.44 13.51
CA TYR A 282 -8.22 6.19 12.89
C TYR A 282 -7.30 5.36 13.78
N THR A 283 -6.43 6.02 14.54
CA THR A 283 -5.54 5.35 15.49
C THR A 283 -6.32 4.69 16.61
N VAL A 284 -7.22 5.42 17.28
CA VAL A 284 -8.01 4.92 18.41
C VAL A 284 -8.97 3.82 17.95
N THR A 285 -9.68 4.01 16.84
CA THR A 285 -10.64 3.02 16.34
C THR A 285 -9.95 1.72 15.91
N ASN A 286 -8.75 1.81 15.35
CA ASN A 286 -7.98 0.62 14.97
C ASN A 286 -7.39 -0.09 16.19
N ILE A 287 -6.77 0.63 17.14
CA ILE A 287 -6.31 0.02 18.41
C ILE A 287 -7.47 -0.65 19.14
N HIS A 288 -8.61 0.03 19.26
CA HIS A 288 -9.81 -0.52 19.91
C HIS A 288 -10.23 -1.85 19.27
N ARG A 289 -10.19 -1.93 17.94
CA ARG A 289 -10.57 -3.13 17.21
C ARG A 289 -9.55 -4.25 17.37
N MET A 290 -8.26 -3.95 17.21
CA MET A 290 -7.18 -4.92 17.46
C MET A 290 -7.17 -5.43 18.92
N ALA A 291 -7.66 -4.62 19.85
CA ALA A 291 -7.76 -4.94 21.26
C ALA A 291 -9.03 -5.72 21.64
N THR A 292 -10.10 -5.69 20.85
CA THR A 292 -11.38 -6.33 21.20
C THR A 292 -11.73 -7.52 20.33
N GLU A 293 -11.31 -7.54 19.07
CA GLU A 293 -11.61 -8.62 18.13
C GLU A 293 -10.46 -9.64 18.08
N SER A 294 -10.81 -10.93 18.15
CA SER A 294 -9.86 -12.05 18.05
C SER A 294 -9.74 -12.64 16.63
N GLU A 295 -10.43 -12.06 15.65
CA GLU A 295 -10.36 -12.48 14.25
C GLU A 295 -9.06 -11.98 13.60
N ASP A 296 -8.54 -12.72 12.61
CA ASP A 296 -7.35 -12.34 11.85
C ASP A 296 -7.50 -10.92 11.27
N LEU A 297 -6.44 -10.12 11.40
CA LEU A 297 -6.43 -8.76 10.89
C LEU A 297 -6.53 -8.76 9.37
N GLY A 298 -7.57 -8.09 8.87
CA GLY A 298 -7.71 -7.84 7.45
C GLY A 298 -6.62 -6.89 6.92
N PHE A 299 -6.55 -6.82 5.59
CA PHE A 299 -5.61 -5.95 4.89
C PHE A 299 -5.83 -4.46 5.22
N PHE A 300 -7.07 -4.03 5.43
CA PHE A 300 -7.39 -2.64 5.77
C PHE A 300 -6.80 -2.24 7.13
N GLU A 301 -7.02 -3.06 8.15
CA GLU A 301 -6.58 -2.85 9.53
C GLU A 301 -5.05 -2.84 9.59
N SER A 302 -4.42 -3.66 8.75
CA SER A 302 -2.97 -3.78 8.63
C SER A 302 -2.30 -2.58 7.94
N LEU A 303 -3.01 -1.89 7.04
CA LEU A 303 -2.47 -0.70 6.36
C LEU A 303 -2.83 0.61 7.05
N LEU A 304 -3.93 0.64 7.78
CA LEU A 304 -4.52 1.88 8.28
C LEU A 304 -3.55 2.73 9.10
N PRO A 305 -2.76 2.21 10.08
CA PRO A 305 -1.86 3.05 10.88
C PRO A 305 -0.75 3.68 10.05
N THR A 306 -0.28 2.99 9.01
CA THR A 306 0.69 3.53 8.07
C THR A 306 0.06 4.64 7.24
N ILE A 307 -1.10 4.39 6.64
CA ILE A 307 -1.79 5.39 5.79
C ILE A 307 -2.18 6.61 6.62
N SER A 308 -2.79 6.43 7.78
CA SER A 308 -3.25 7.55 8.62
C SER A 308 -2.09 8.26 9.29
N GLY A 309 -1.10 7.54 9.83
CA GLY A 309 0.06 8.12 10.51
C GLY A 309 1.00 8.80 9.53
N VAL A 310 1.57 8.04 8.61
CA VAL A 310 2.55 8.55 7.62
C VAL A 310 1.87 9.54 6.67
N GLY A 311 0.65 9.26 6.22
CA GLY A 311 -0.10 10.18 5.36
C GLY A 311 -0.39 11.51 6.04
N ALA A 312 -0.79 11.52 7.32
CA ALA A 312 -0.96 12.76 8.06
C ALA A 312 0.36 13.51 8.24
N PHE A 313 1.45 12.82 8.55
CA PHE A 313 2.76 13.45 8.65
C PHE A 313 3.21 14.08 7.34
N LEU A 314 3.06 13.39 6.21
CA LEU A 314 3.42 13.91 4.88
C LEU A 314 2.54 15.11 4.47
N ALA A 315 1.24 15.07 4.77
CA ALA A 315 0.35 16.20 4.54
C ALA A 315 0.79 17.42 5.38
N ALA A 316 1.06 17.22 6.67
CA ALA A 316 1.58 18.27 7.55
C ALA A 316 2.94 18.80 7.07
N TRP A 317 3.84 17.93 6.61
CA TRP A 317 5.15 18.31 6.07
C TRP A 317 5.03 19.23 4.86
N SER A 318 4.17 18.88 3.90
CA SER A 318 3.96 19.68 2.69
C SER A 318 3.43 21.09 2.95
N VAL A 319 2.74 21.30 4.07
CA VAL A 319 2.22 22.61 4.49
C VAL A 319 3.19 23.32 5.43
N THR A 320 3.95 22.60 6.25
CA THR A 320 4.80 23.24 7.26
C THR A 320 6.01 23.93 6.64
N ILE A 321 6.62 23.33 5.62
CA ILE A 321 7.81 23.91 4.96
C ILE A 321 7.51 25.29 4.35
N PRO A 322 6.48 25.46 3.50
CA PRO A 322 6.23 26.75 2.85
C PRO A 322 5.81 27.84 3.84
N TRP A 323 5.04 27.49 4.89
CA TRP A 323 4.39 28.48 5.75
C TRP A 323 5.18 28.86 7.02
N TYR A 324 6.00 27.95 7.55
CA TYR A 324 6.68 28.15 8.84
C TYR A 324 8.21 28.11 8.76
N SER A 325 8.77 27.81 7.57
CA SER A 325 10.21 27.72 7.26
C SER A 325 11.05 26.77 8.12
N SER A 326 10.50 26.22 9.21
CA SER A 326 11.14 25.31 10.15
C SER A 326 10.32 24.05 10.32
N THR A 327 10.97 22.90 10.14
CA THR A 327 10.39 21.57 10.30
C THR A 327 10.62 21.00 11.70
N LEU A 328 11.26 21.74 12.62
CA LEU A 328 11.66 21.24 13.94
C LEU A 328 10.46 20.74 14.75
N TRP A 329 9.42 21.56 14.91
CA TRP A 329 8.24 21.21 15.70
C TRP A 329 7.46 20.05 15.08
N LEU A 330 7.33 20.04 13.75
CA LEU A 330 6.73 18.92 13.04
C LEU A 330 7.52 17.63 13.29
N GLY A 331 8.85 17.71 13.28
CA GLY A 331 9.74 16.58 13.58
C GLY A 331 9.56 16.05 14.98
N ILE A 332 9.51 16.92 15.99
CA ILE A 332 9.25 16.54 17.38
C ILE A 332 7.89 15.82 17.49
N VAL A 333 6.84 16.38 16.91
CA VAL A 333 5.50 15.76 16.90
C VAL A 333 5.53 14.42 16.17
N GLY A 334 6.25 14.32 15.04
CA GLY A 334 6.43 13.07 14.30
C GLY A 334 7.13 11.98 15.12
N VAL A 335 8.19 12.34 15.85
CA VAL A 335 8.90 11.43 16.76
C VAL A 335 7.99 10.99 17.91
N LEU A 336 7.24 11.90 18.53
CA LEU A 336 6.28 11.55 19.58
C LEU A 336 5.19 10.61 19.07
N ALA A 337 4.62 10.90 17.89
CA ALA A 337 3.65 10.05 17.23
C ALA A 337 4.24 8.67 16.91
N ALA A 338 5.49 8.61 16.43
CA ALA A 338 6.20 7.36 16.18
C ALA A 338 6.35 6.51 17.44
N LEU A 339 6.76 7.13 18.55
CA LEU A 339 6.89 6.47 19.85
C LEU A 339 5.53 5.93 20.32
N LEU A 340 4.45 6.67 20.17
CA LEU A 340 3.09 6.20 20.49
C LEU A 340 2.72 4.95 19.68
N HIS A 341 3.05 4.91 18.39
CA HIS A 341 2.79 3.72 17.55
C HIS A 341 3.65 2.52 17.97
N ILE A 342 4.94 2.73 18.28
CA ILE A 342 5.82 1.65 18.75
C ILE A 342 5.34 1.11 20.10
N VAL A 343 4.96 1.99 21.03
CA VAL A 343 4.40 1.60 22.34
C VAL A 343 3.09 0.83 22.16
N ALA A 344 2.20 1.28 21.27
CA ALA A 344 0.97 0.55 20.95
C ALA A 344 1.28 -0.85 20.37
N GLY A 345 2.27 -0.95 19.47
CA GLY A 345 2.72 -2.22 18.91
C GLY A 345 3.27 -3.18 19.98
N GLY A 346 4.08 -2.67 20.91
CA GLY A 346 4.60 -3.44 22.04
C GLY A 346 3.53 -3.87 23.04
N TRP A 347 2.55 -3.00 23.31
CA TRP A 347 1.41 -3.33 24.16
C TRP A 347 0.54 -4.44 23.53
N LEU A 348 0.27 -4.37 22.23
CA LEU A 348 -0.44 -5.41 21.48
C LEU A 348 0.33 -6.75 21.49
N ALA A 349 1.66 -6.70 21.34
CA ALA A 349 2.51 -7.89 21.42
C ALA A 349 2.48 -8.53 22.83
N ALA A 350 2.54 -7.73 23.88
CA ALA A 350 2.48 -8.23 25.26
C ALA A 350 1.14 -8.89 25.60
N ARG A 351 0.06 -8.41 24.98
CA ARG A 351 -1.30 -8.95 25.17
C ARG A 351 -1.51 -10.28 24.44
N ASN A 352 -1.04 -10.39 23.21
CA ASN A 352 -1.22 -11.58 22.36
C ASN A 352 0.07 -12.41 22.28
N LYS A 353 0.28 -13.28 23.27
CA LYS A 353 1.51 -14.09 23.41
C LYS A 353 1.77 -15.05 22.23
N GLU A 354 0.72 -15.43 21.50
CA GLU A 354 0.83 -16.24 20.28
C GLU A 354 0.80 -15.33 19.05
N GLY A 355 1.93 -15.20 18.36
CA GLY A 355 2.05 -14.49 17.07
C GLY A 355 2.02 -12.96 17.11
N ALA A 356 1.73 -12.33 18.26
CA ALA A 356 1.72 -10.87 18.46
C ALA A 356 0.88 -10.13 17.39
N ILE A 357 -0.37 -10.54 17.20
CA ILE A 357 -1.30 -9.99 16.19
C ILE A 357 -1.38 -8.46 16.32
N GLY A 358 -1.18 -7.75 15.20
CA GLY A 358 -1.25 -6.28 15.12
C GLY A 358 0.01 -5.52 15.54
N SER A 359 0.95 -6.18 16.25
CA SER A 359 2.22 -5.56 16.65
C SER A 359 3.05 -5.10 15.46
N ALA A 360 3.11 -5.92 14.40
CA ALA A 360 3.87 -5.63 13.18
C ALA A 360 3.35 -4.38 12.47
N THR A 361 2.03 -4.21 12.40
CA THR A 361 1.38 -3.08 11.74
C THR A 361 1.74 -1.75 12.40
N TYR A 362 1.57 -1.65 13.72
CA TYR A 362 1.86 -0.42 14.46
C TYR A 362 3.35 -0.13 14.54
N THR A 363 4.16 -1.16 14.73
CA THR A 363 5.62 -1.01 14.74
C THR A 363 6.14 -0.57 13.38
N PHE A 364 5.57 -1.08 12.28
CA PHE A 364 5.93 -0.66 10.93
C PHE A 364 5.62 0.82 10.69
N ALA A 365 4.40 1.26 10.99
CA ALA A 365 4.02 2.68 10.89
C ALA A 365 4.90 3.57 11.77
N GLY A 366 5.19 3.13 13.00
CA GLY A 366 6.02 3.84 13.96
C GLY A 366 7.46 4.05 13.48
N VAL A 367 8.11 3.03 12.93
CA VAL A 367 9.50 3.16 12.43
C VAL A 367 9.59 4.09 11.22
N ILE A 368 8.61 4.05 10.31
CA ILE A 368 8.56 5.00 9.17
C ILE A 368 8.39 6.43 9.68
N LEU A 369 7.45 6.65 10.60
CA LEU A 369 7.24 7.96 11.22
C LEU A 369 8.47 8.44 11.99
N LEU A 370 9.20 7.54 12.66
CA LEU A 370 10.44 7.89 13.36
C LEU A 370 11.50 8.38 12.38
N GLY A 371 11.68 7.67 11.26
CA GLY A 371 12.61 8.07 10.20
C GLY A 371 12.27 9.45 9.63
N PHE A 372 11.00 9.69 9.30
CA PHE A 372 10.55 10.99 8.81
C PHE A 372 10.62 12.10 9.86
N GLY A 373 10.26 11.81 11.12
CA GLY A 373 10.31 12.76 12.23
C GLY A 373 11.74 13.23 12.50
N VAL A 374 12.70 12.31 12.57
CA VAL A 374 14.13 12.64 12.73
C VAL A 374 14.65 13.41 11.51
N ALA A 375 14.29 13.01 10.30
CA ALA A 375 14.64 13.77 9.09
C ALA A 375 14.10 15.22 9.12
N ALA A 376 12.90 15.45 9.70
CA ALA A 376 12.34 16.79 9.91
C ALA A 376 13.15 17.62 10.89
N ILE A 377 13.54 17.03 12.03
CA ILE A 377 14.28 17.74 13.08
C ILE A 377 15.57 18.34 12.52
N PHE A 378 16.25 17.58 11.66
CA PHE A 378 17.51 18.00 11.05
C PHE A 378 17.36 18.62 9.66
N SER A 379 16.13 18.80 9.17
CA SER A 379 15.82 19.24 7.80
C SER A 379 16.62 18.49 6.73
N ASN A 380 16.93 17.21 6.96
CA ASN A 380 17.84 16.44 6.14
C ASN A 380 17.50 14.94 6.18
N LEU A 381 17.17 14.41 5.00
CA LEU A 381 16.77 13.01 4.82
C LEU A 381 17.88 12.01 5.18
N LEU A 382 19.15 12.43 5.18
CA LEU A 382 20.30 11.60 5.55
C LEU A 382 20.12 10.92 6.92
N TRP A 383 19.50 11.61 7.88
CA TRP A 383 19.30 11.11 9.23
C TRP A 383 18.23 10.03 9.35
N ALA A 384 17.40 9.81 8.33
CA ALA A 384 16.48 8.69 8.29
C ALA A 384 17.21 7.33 8.16
N VAL A 385 18.37 7.30 7.49
CA VAL A 385 19.16 6.08 7.26
C VAL A 385 19.58 5.38 8.56
N PRO A 386 20.29 6.05 9.51
CA PRO A 386 20.68 5.41 10.76
C PRO A 386 19.46 5.01 11.60
N VAL A 387 18.38 5.81 11.59
CA VAL A 387 17.14 5.50 12.32
C VAL A 387 16.52 4.21 11.78
N LEU A 388 16.35 4.09 10.46
CA LEU A 388 15.78 2.90 9.83
C LEU A 388 16.65 1.67 10.06
N SER A 389 17.98 1.80 9.94
CA SER A 389 18.89 0.66 10.08
C SER A 389 19.04 0.19 11.53
N VAL A 390 19.13 1.10 12.50
CA VAL A 390 19.12 0.73 13.93
C VAL A 390 17.77 0.11 14.30
N SER A 391 16.66 0.69 13.84
CA SER A 391 15.33 0.13 14.08
C SER A 391 15.19 -1.27 13.48
N ALA A 392 15.67 -1.49 12.24
CA ALA A 392 15.69 -2.80 11.61
C ALA A 392 16.43 -3.83 12.46
N TYR A 393 17.61 -3.49 12.96
CA TYR A 393 18.36 -4.38 13.85
C TYR A 393 17.62 -4.70 15.16
N LEU A 394 17.06 -3.68 15.82
CA LEU A 394 16.29 -3.86 17.05
C LEU A 394 15.06 -4.73 16.83
N LEU A 395 14.32 -4.51 15.73
CA LEU A 395 13.16 -5.33 15.37
C LEU A 395 13.54 -6.78 15.09
N ALA A 396 14.69 -7.05 14.48
CA ALA A 396 15.15 -8.41 14.27
C ALA A 396 15.41 -9.17 15.59
N ARG A 397 15.78 -8.46 16.67
CA ARG A 397 15.91 -9.03 18.02
C ARG A 397 14.55 -9.21 18.70
N VAL A 398 13.71 -8.17 18.64
CA VAL A 398 12.38 -8.18 19.24
C VAL A 398 11.48 -9.25 18.59
N ALA A 399 11.62 -9.49 17.29
CA ALA A 399 10.89 -10.52 16.55
C ALA A 399 10.94 -11.90 17.21
N ASN A 400 12.10 -12.29 17.74
CA ASN A 400 12.26 -13.57 18.41
C ASN A 400 11.60 -13.58 19.78
N SER A 401 11.72 -12.49 20.54
CA SER A 401 11.06 -12.37 21.85
C SER A 401 9.53 -12.40 21.74
N TRP A 402 8.99 -11.84 20.66
CA TRP A 402 7.55 -11.79 20.38
C TRP A 402 7.07 -12.96 19.52
N GLN A 403 7.96 -13.88 19.12
CA GLN A 403 7.65 -15.01 18.23
C GLN A 403 6.87 -14.57 16.96
N SER A 404 7.22 -13.40 16.41
CA SER A 404 6.50 -12.78 15.29
C SER A 404 7.34 -12.76 14.01
N GLY A 405 7.01 -13.64 13.06
CA GLY A 405 7.64 -13.64 11.74
C GLY A 405 7.28 -12.39 10.92
N GLY A 406 6.17 -11.71 11.22
CA GLY A 406 5.80 -10.42 10.62
C GLY A 406 6.81 -9.33 10.96
N ILE A 407 7.14 -9.17 12.25
CA ILE A 407 8.17 -8.21 12.72
C ILE A 407 9.52 -8.53 12.07
N ARG A 408 9.88 -9.83 11.96
CA ARG A 408 11.12 -10.22 11.29
C ARG A 408 11.15 -9.78 9.82
N CYS A 409 10.08 -9.99 9.07
CA CYS A 409 9.97 -9.55 7.69
C CYS A 409 10.07 -8.01 7.58
N THR A 410 9.37 -7.27 8.45
CA THR A 410 9.47 -5.79 8.47
C THR A 410 10.90 -5.31 8.76
N SER A 411 11.66 -6.05 9.58
CA SER A 411 13.07 -5.72 9.84
C SER A 411 13.95 -5.80 8.58
N TYR A 412 13.68 -6.74 7.68
CA TYR A 412 14.42 -6.85 6.42
C TYR A 412 14.02 -5.75 5.45
N LEU A 413 12.72 -5.44 5.38
CA LEU A 413 12.21 -4.35 4.56
C LEU A 413 12.80 -3.00 5.00
N PHE A 414 12.92 -2.73 6.31
CA PHE A 414 13.53 -1.50 6.78
C PHE A 414 15.03 -1.41 6.50
N GLN A 415 15.75 -2.52 6.57
CA GLN A 415 17.16 -2.53 6.21
C GLN A 415 17.36 -2.25 4.71
N LEU A 416 16.52 -2.84 3.86
CA LEU A 416 16.51 -2.54 2.43
C LEU A 416 16.12 -1.08 2.16
N ALA A 417 15.08 -0.58 2.82
CA ALA A 417 14.64 0.81 2.71
C ALA A 417 15.73 1.78 3.16
N ALA A 418 16.46 1.50 4.23
CA ALA A 418 17.60 2.31 4.68
C ALA A 418 18.69 2.40 3.59
N GLY A 419 18.96 1.28 2.89
CA GLY A 419 19.84 1.26 1.72
C GLY A 419 19.34 2.12 0.56
N LEU A 420 18.05 2.04 0.23
CA LEU A 420 17.44 2.87 -0.83
C LEU A 420 17.45 4.36 -0.48
N VAL A 421 17.18 4.71 0.78
CA VAL A 421 17.25 6.10 1.27
C VAL A 421 18.69 6.60 1.26
N ALA A 422 19.68 5.76 1.58
CA ALA A 422 21.08 6.12 1.44
C ALA A 422 21.45 6.43 -0.03
N LEU A 423 20.96 5.64 -0.98
CA LEU A 423 21.16 5.91 -2.40
C LEU A 423 20.48 7.23 -2.83
N SER A 424 19.22 7.45 -2.46
CA SER A 424 18.45 8.62 -2.90
C SER A 424 18.88 9.93 -2.24
N SER A 425 19.37 9.87 -1.00
CA SER A 425 19.90 11.04 -0.28
C SER A 425 21.28 11.48 -0.78
N GLY A 426 21.91 10.71 -1.68
CA GLY A 426 23.25 11.01 -2.18
C GLY A 426 24.36 10.76 -1.17
N VAL A 427 24.09 10.14 0.00
CA VAL A 427 25.13 9.88 1.01
C VAL A 427 26.28 9.01 0.47
N VAL A 428 25.97 8.18 -0.52
CA VAL A 428 26.89 7.28 -1.21
C VAL A 428 27.82 7.99 -2.21
N ALA A 429 27.61 9.29 -2.44
CA ALA A 429 28.48 10.14 -3.24
C ALA A 429 29.82 10.33 -2.52
N ALA A 430 30.92 10.28 -3.27
CA ALA A 430 32.25 10.35 -2.70
C ALA A 430 32.66 11.79 -2.33
N ASP A 431 32.04 12.76 -2.98
CA ASP A 431 32.21 14.21 -2.87
C ASP A 431 31.17 14.88 -1.95
N ILE A 432 30.62 14.13 -0.99
CA ILE A 432 29.65 14.65 -0.03
C ILE A 432 30.22 15.84 0.75
N ALA A 433 29.41 16.89 0.92
CA ALA A 433 29.81 18.13 1.59
C ALA A 433 30.31 17.93 3.04
N SER A 434 29.79 16.92 3.75
CA SER A 434 30.24 16.55 5.10
C SER A 434 30.67 15.07 5.15
N PRO A 435 31.95 14.77 4.89
CA PRO A 435 32.47 13.40 4.85
C PRO A 435 32.34 12.66 6.17
N LEU A 436 32.47 13.37 7.31
CA LEU A 436 32.32 12.76 8.63
C LEU A 436 30.88 12.30 8.88
N VAL A 437 29.89 13.12 8.51
CA VAL A 437 28.47 12.76 8.64
C VAL A 437 28.11 11.64 7.69
N GLY A 438 28.57 11.71 6.42
CA GLY A 438 28.37 10.63 5.45
C GLY A 438 28.99 9.32 5.90
N GLY A 439 30.22 9.37 6.44
CA GLY A 439 30.91 8.20 6.99
C GLY A 439 30.19 7.61 8.20
N LEU A 440 29.67 8.44 9.11
CA LEU A 440 28.88 7.99 10.25
C LEU A 440 27.57 7.32 9.82
N VAL A 441 26.85 7.91 8.86
CA VAL A 441 25.58 7.38 8.36
C VAL A 441 25.78 6.03 7.64
N ILE A 442 26.71 5.98 6.68
CA ILE A 442 27.00 4.74 5.93
C ILE A 442 27.62 3.69 6.86
N GLY A 443 28.50 4.10 7.77
CA GLY A 443 29.11 3.22 8.77
C GLY A 443 28.06 2.60 9.70
N THR A 444 27.06 3.37 10.12
CA THR A 444 25.92 2.85 10.90
C THR A 444 25.12 1.84 10.08
N LEU A 445 24.78 2.16 8.83
CA LEU A 445 24.07 1.24 7.94
C LEU A 445 24.85 -0.07 7.74
N MET A 446 26.14 0.02 7.44
CA MET A 446 27.03 -1.13 7.29
C MET A 446 27.06 -2.00 8.54
N THR A 447 27.36 -1.40 9.69
CA THR A 447 27.53 -2.12 10.96
C THR A 447 26.24 -2.78 11.41
N MET A 448 25.11 -2.07 11.37
CA MET A 448 23.81 -2.62 11.73
C MET A 448 23.38 -3.73 10.78
N SER A 449 23.63 -3.61 9.47
CA SER A 449 23.34 -4.68 8.50
C SER A 449 24.11 -5.97 8.79
N PHE A 450 25.40 -5.87 9.09
CA PHE A 450 26.22 -7.04 9.43
C PHE A 450 25.83 -7.66 10.76
N LEU A 451 25.53 -6.83 11.77
CA LEU A 451 25.03 -7.30 13.07
C LEU A 451 23.68 -7.99 12.93
N GLN A 452 22.78 -7.44 12.12
CA GLN A 452 21.48 -8.04 11.80
C GLN A 452 21.67 -9.36 11.08
N TYR A 453 22.48 -9.41 10.02
CA TYR A 453 22.78 -10.64 9.28
C TYR A 453 23.31 -11.75 10.21
N ARG A 454 24.31 -11.43 11.03
CA ARG A 454 24.90 -12.38 11.98
C ARG A 454 23.89 -12.85 13.03
N TRP A 455 23.05 -11.95 13.52
CA TRP A 455 21.96 -12.29 14.42
C TRP A 455 20.95 -13.25 13.75
N CYS A 456 20.60 -12.97 12.50
CA CYS A 456 19.64 -13.79 11.76
C CYS A 456 20.16 -15.21 11.51
N ARG A 457 21.45 -15.36 11.22
CA ARG A 457 22.07 -16.68 11.03
C ARG A 457 22.28 -17.48 12.31
N SER A 458 22.18 -16.84 13.48
CA SER A 458 22.19 -17.53 14.78
C SER A 458 20.79 -17.83 15.31
N HIS A 459 19.73 -17.25 14.72
CA HIS A 459 18.37 -17.43 15.19
C HIS A 459 17.39 -17.60 14.03
N THR A 460 16.80 -18.78 13.94
CA THR A 460 15.79 -19.13 12.94
C THR A 460 14.56 -18.23 13.05
N PRO A 461 13.96 -17.81 11.92
CA PRO A 461 12.77 -17.00 11.95
C PRO A 461 11.60 -17.76 12.59
N PRO A 462 10.71 -17.08 13.35
CA PRO A 462 9.48 -17.67 13.83
C PRO A 462 8.60 -18.05 12.62
N ALA A 463 8.32 -19.34 12.45
CA ALA A 463 7.51 -19.84 11.33
C ALA A 463 6.00 -19.66 11.54
N MET A 464 5.56 -19.49 12.79
CA MET A 464 4.16 -19.28 13.13
C MET A 464 3.68 -17.89 12.68
N HIS A 465 2.48 -17.83 12.09
CA HIS A 465 1.75 -16.61 11.71
C HIS A 465 2.42 -15.66 10.70
N SER A 466 3.47 -16.10 9.97
CA SER A 466 4.03 -15.34 8.84
C SER A 466 3.89 -16.13 7.54
N ALA A 467 3.02 -15.66 6.64
CA ALA A 467 2.90 -16.21 5.29
C ALA A 467 4.24 -16.15 4.52
N PHE A 468 5.08 -15.15 4.81
CA PHE A 468 6.38 -15.00 4.17
C PHE A 468 7.33 -16.15 4.54
N PHE A 469 7.55 -16.43 5.82
CA PHE A 469 8.48 -17.49 6.23
C PHE A 469 7.87 -18.89 6.20
N SER A 470 6.54 -19.02 6.17
CA SER A 470 5.89 -20.34 6.04
C SER A 470 5.75 -20.81 4.59
N TRP A 471 5.61 -19.89 3.63
CA TRP A 471 5.39 -20.21 2.21
C TRP A 471 6.52 -19.73 1.30
N LEU A 472 6.88 -18.44 1.34
CA LEU A 472 7.77 -17.83 0.35
C LEU A 472 9.26 -18.08 0.64
N ASP A 473 9.69 -17.93 1.90
CA ASP A 473 11.10 -18.00 2.30
C ASP A 473 11.32 -18.89 3.53
N ARG A 474 11.02 -20.19 3.38
CA ARG A 474 11.14 -21.18 4.46
C ARG A 474 12.55 -21.32 5.03
N LYS A 475 13.58 -20.99 4.26
CA LYS A 475 14.99 -21.18 4.63
C LYS A 475 15.68 -19.87 5.03
N ASP A 476 14.93 -18.77 5.14
CA ASP A 476 15.49 -17.44 5.45
C ASP A 476 16.60 -17.03 4.47
N PHE A 477 16.42 -17.30 3.18
CA PHE A 477 17.34 -16.86 2.12
C PHE A 477 17.33 -15.33 1.97
N SER A 478 16.22 -14.67 2.31
CA SER A 478 16.10 -13.21 2.28
C SER A 478 17.08 -12.49 3.22
N ALA A 479 17.59 -13.15 4.26
CA ALA A 479 18.65 -12.58 5.09
C ALA A 479 19.95 -12.31 4.30
N VAL A 480 20.16 -12.89 3.10
CA VAL A 480 21.24 -12.50 2.19
C VAL A 480 21.18 -11.01 1.83
N ILE A 481 19.98 -10.42 1.75
CA ILE A 481 19.81 -8.98 1.49
C ILE A 481 20.55 -8.16 2.54
N LEU A 482 20.52 -8.56 3.80
CA LEU A 482 21.23 -7.89 4.89
C LEU A 482 22.76 -7.93 4.69
N LEU A 483 23.28 -9.07 4.22
CA LEU A 483 24.70 -9.20 3.90
C LEU A 483 25.08 -8.29 2.73
N LEU A 484 24.28 -8.28 1.66
CA LEU A 484 24.50 -7.44 0.48
C LEU A 484 24.42 -5.95 0.83
N THR A 485 23.42 -5.52 1.58
CA THR A 485 23.31 -4.13 2.06
C THR A 485 24.55 -3.75 2.89
N GLY A 486 25.01 -4.63 3.78
CA GLY A 486 26.23 -4.39 4.57
C GLY A 486 27.48 -4.24 3.71
N LEU A 487 27.66 -5.11 2.71
CA LEU A 487 28.81 -5.08 1.80
C LEU A 487 28.80 -3.83 0.89
N ILE A 488 27.63 -3.49 0.33
CA ILE A 488 27.47 -2.31 -0.52
C ILE A 488 27.76 -1.04 0.30
N SER A 489 27.19 -0.93 1.50
CA SER A 489 27.49 0.20 2.40
C SER A 489 28.96 0.24 2.80
N GLY A 490 29.58 -0.90 3.10
CA GLY A 490 31.01 -0.97 3.39
C GLY A 490 31.89 -0.52 2.23
N PHE A 491 31.54 -0.91 1.00
CA PHE A 491 32.21 -0.41 -0.20
C PHE A 491 32.11 1.11 -0.31
N PHE A 492 30.93 1.69 -0.12
CA PHE A 492 30.76 3.15 -0.16
C PHE A 492 31.51 3.88 0.96
N LEU A 493 31.59 3.29 2.15
CA LEU A 493 32.38 3.84 3.25
C LEU A 493 33.89 3.86 2.93
N LEU A 494 34.42 2.75 2.41
CA LEU A 494 35.82 2.66 1.97
C LEU A 494 36.10 3.61 0.81
N ARG A 495 35.18 3.71 -0.15
CA ARG A 495 35.25 4.66 -1.27
C ARG A 495 35.31 6.11 -0.79
N LEU A 496 34.48 6.48 0.18
CA LEU A 496 34.50 7.81 0.79
C LEU A 496 35.86 8.08 1.47
N GLY A 497 36.38 7.14 2.25
CA GLY A 497 37.69 7.25 2.88
C GLY A 497 38.82 7.43 1.86
N LEU A 498 38.80 6.63 0.79
CA LEU A 498 39.78 6.73 -0.30
C LEU A 498 39.71 8.10 -1.00
N TYR A 499 38.51 8.61 -1.29
CA TYR A 499 38.32 9.94 -1.86
C TYR A 499 38.99 11.01 -0.98
N GLN A 500 38.76 10.96 0.34
CA GLN A 500 39.32 11.94 1.28
C GLN A 500 40.86 11.89 1.36
N VAL A 501 41.45 10.71 1.24
CA VAL A 501 42.91 10.55 1.22
C VAL A 501 43.52 11.04 -0.09
N LEU A 502 42.95 10.64 -1.23
CA LEU A 502 43.48 10.98 -2.55
C LEU A 502 43.29 12.46 -2.90
N ALA A 503 42.16 13.06 -2.50
CA ALA A 503 41.89 14.48 -2.75
C ALA A 503 42.94 15.41 -2.12
N ARG A 504 43.69 14.93 -1.11
CA ARG A 504 44.72 15.70 -0.41
C ARG A 504 46.15 15.42 -0.90
N SER A 505 46.37 14.37 -1.70
CA SER A 505 47.71 13.79 -1.86
C SER A 505 48.19 13.59 -3.30
N THR A 506 47.32 13.59 -4.31
CA THR A 506 47.71 13.12 -5.66
C THR A 506 47.26 14.01 -6.81
N ALA A 507 48.15 14.24 -7.78
CA ALA A 507 47.85 14.89 -9.07
C ALA A 507 47.05 13.99 -10.03
N ASP A 508 47.25 12.66 -9.99
CA ASP A 508 46.54 11.66 -10.80
C ASP A 508 45.29 11.10 -10.09
N PHE A 509 44.48 11.99 -9.52
CA PHE A 509 43.35 11.65 -8.65
C PHE A 509 42.37 10.65 -9.30
N GLU A 510 41.99 10.87 -10.56
CA GLU A 510 40.94 10.10 -11.21
C GLU A 510 41.33 8.62 -11.42
N TYR A 511 42.55 8.37 -11.90
CA TYR A 511 43.04 7.01 -12.16
C TYR A 511 43.27 6.24 -10.86
N MET A 512 43.86 6.88 -9.84
CA MET A 512 44.06 6.30 -8.52
C MET A 512 42.72 5.96 -7.85
N PHE A 513 41.73 6.84 -7.96
CA PHE A 513 40.42 6.63 -7.36
C PHE A 513 39.64 5.50 -8.03
N ARG A 514 39.65 5.42 -9.36
CA ARG A 514 39.00 4.32 -10.11
C ARG A 514 39.67 2.98 -9.81
N GLY A 515 41.00 2.91 -9.83
CA GLY A 515 41.75 1.68 -9.55
C GLY A 515 41.58 1.19 -8.11
N GLY A 516 41.59 2.11 -7.14
CA GLY A 516 41.37 1.80 -5.73
C GLY A 516 39.99 1.22 -5.43
N GLN A 517 38.95 1.65 -6.15
CA GLN A 517 37.61 1.04 -6.02
C GLN A 517 37.63 -0.45 -6.40
N THR A 518 38.32 -0.83 -7.48
CA THR A 518 38.42 -2.23 -7.92
C THR A 518 39.21 -3.06 -6.91
N VAL A 519 40.29 -2.50 -6.37
CA VAL A 519 41.06 -3.14 -5.29
C VAL A 519 40.17 -3.42 -4.08
N PHE A 520 39.30 -2.48 -3.66
CA PHE A 520 38.37 -2.72 -2.56
C PHE A 520 37.35 -3.83 -2.85
N ILE A 521 36.79 -3.89 -4.06
CA ILE A 521 35.85 -4.96 -4.44
C ILE A 521 36.56 -6.33 -4.35
N ASN A 522 37.76 -6.42 -4.90
CA ASN A 522 38.56 -7.65 -4.91
C ASN A 522 39.02 -8.07 -3.51
N LEU A 523 39.45 -7.13 -2.66
CA LEU A 523 39.77 -7.40 -1.25
C LEU A 523 38.53 -7.86 -0.46
N GLY A 524 37.37 -7.28 -0.75
CA GLY A 524 36.08 -7.72 -0.19
C GLY A 524 35.76 -9.17 -0.58
N ALA A 525 35.93 -9.53 -1.86
CA ALA A 525 35.73 -10.89 -2.34
C ALA A 525 36.69 -11.89 -1.66
N ILE A 526 37.98 -11.55 -1.55
CA ILE A 526 38.97 -12.37 -0.84
C ILE A 526 38.56 -12.58 0.62
N SER A 527 38.18 -11.51 1.31
CA SER A 527 37.75 -11.56 2.71
C SER A 527 36.53 -12.47 2.90
N LEU A 528 35.56 -12.39 1.98
CA LEU A 528 34.38 -13.27 1.98
C LEU A 528 34.72 -14.73 1.66
N LEU A 529 35.62 -14.99 0.71
CA LEU A 529 36.07 -16.36 0.38
C LEU A 529 36.76 -17.04 1.58
N LEU A 530 37.62 -16.30 2.29
CA LEU A 530 38.28 -16.77 3.51
C LEU A 530 37.28 -16.97 4.65
N ALA A 531 36.33 -16.03 4.84
CA ALA A 531 35.27 -16.16 5.83
C ALA A 531 34.33 -17.34 5.54
N ALA A 532 33.99 -17.57 4.26
CA ALA A 532 33.18 -18.71 3.84
C ALA A 532 33.90 -20.04 4.10
N SER A 533 35.20 -20.12 3.78
CA SER A 533 36.04 -21.30 4.02
C SER A 533 36.15 -21.64 5.51
N SER A 534 36.41 -20.64 6.35
CA SER A 534 36.54 -20.84 7.80
C SER A 534 35.21 -21.24 8.47
N ARG A 535 34.10 -20.62 8.06
CA ARG A 535 32.76 -20.86 8.64
C ARG A 535 31.96 -21.98 7.96
N LYS A 536 32.48 -22.55 6.87
CA LYS A 536 31.80 -23.57 6.05
C LYS A 536 30.38 -23.18 5.63
N ASN A 537 30.18 -21.91 5.29
CA ASN A 537 28.87 -21.40 4.89
C ASN A 537 28.78 -21.26 3.36
N ASN A 538 27.92 -22.09 2.74
CA ASN A 538 27.67 -22.08 1.29
C ASN A 538 27.10 -20.73 0.81
N GLU A 539 26.31 -20.04 1.62
CA GLU A 539 25.70 -18.77 1.25
C GLU A 539 26.73 -17.66 1.11
N ILE A 540 27.63 -17.55 2.10
CA ILE A 540 28.75 -16.58 2.05
C ILE A 540 29.67 -16.92 0.87
N LEU A 541 29.88 -18.21 0.59
CA LEU A 541 30.65 -18.66 -0.57
C LEU A 541 30.02 -18.19 -1.89
N THR A 542 28.71 -18.38 -2.07
CA THR A 542 27.99 -17.90 -3.27
C THR A 542 28.11 -16.39 -3.42
N VAL A 543 27.89 -15.62 -2.36
CA VAL A 543 28.04 -14.16 -2.40
C VAL A 543 29.49 -13.76 -2.72
N ALA A 544 30.49 -14.44 -2.15
CA ALA A 544 31.90 -14.19 -2.40
C ALA A 544 32.27 -14.39 -3.89
N ILE A 545 31.77 -15.46 -4.51
CA ILE A 545 31.98 -15.74 -5.93
C ILE A 545 31.34 -14.66 -6.79
N VAL A 546 30.11 -14.25 -6.49
CA VAL A 546 29.42 -13.17 -7.24
C VAL A 546 30.19 -11.86 -7.14
N VAL A 547 30.59 -11.46 -5.93
CA VAL A 547 31.39 -10.22 -5.73
C VAL A 547 32.73 -10.30 -6.44
N GLY A 548 33.40 -11.46 -6.41
CA GLY A 548 34.66 -11.69 -7.12
C GLY A 548 34.51 -11.60 -8.65
N LEU A 549 33.45 -12.16 -9.21
CA LEU A 549 33.14 -12.04 -10.64
C LEU A 549 32.87 -10.58 -11.04
N LEU A 550 32.14 -9.83 -10.22
CA LEU A 550 31.91 -8.39 -10.46
C LEU A 550 33.22 -7.58 -10.41
N GLY A 551 34.11 -7.88 -9.48
CA GLY A 551 35.43 -7.26 -9.37
C GLY A 551 36.31 -7.54 -10.58
N MET A 552 36.39 -8.81 -11.00
CA MET A 552 37.11 -9.20 -12.22
C MET A 552 36.52 -8.56 -13.47
N MET A 553 35.19 -8.56 -13.62
CA MET A 553 34.52 -7.90 -14.74
C MET A 553 34.84 -6.41 -14.76
N LYS A 554 34.80 -5.72 -13.62
CA LYS A 554 35.21 -4.30 -13.54
C LYS A 554 36.65 -4.10 -14.00
N SER A 555 37.57 -4.93 -13.50
CA SER A 555 39.00 -4.85 -13.81
C SER A 555 39.29 -5.04 -15.30
N PHE A 556 38.69 -6.05 -15.94
CA PHE A 556 38.98 -6.38 -17.35
C PHE A 556 38.17 -5.56 -18.37
N VAL A 557 36.94 -5.16 -18.03
CA VAL A 557 36.06 -4.45 -18.97
C VAL A 557 36.17 -2.93 -18.83
N PHE A 558 36.33 -2.40 -17.62
CA PHE A 558 36.32 -0.97 -17.38
C PHE A 558 37.72 -0.43 -17.11
N ASP A 559 38.50 -1.08 -16.23
CA ASP A 559 39.78 -0.53 -15.82
C ASP A 559 40.84 -0.67 -16.93
N LEU A 560 40.87 -1.80 -17.64
CA LEU A 560 41.83 -2.06 -18.73
C LEU A 560 41.77 -1.00 -19.84
N PHE A 561 40.59 -0.46 -20.11
CA PHE A 561 40.37 0.57 -21.14
C PHE A 561 40.27 1.99 -20.57
N GLY A 562 40.03 2.13 -19.25
CA GLY A 562 39.70 3.40 -18.61
C GLY A 562 40.75 3.96 -17.65
N ILE A 563 41.80 3.20 -17.33
CA ILE A 563 42.85 3.57 -16.36
C ILE A 563 44.24 3.40 -16.99
N LYS A 564 45.18 4.28 -16.67
CA LYS A 564 46.58 4.20 -17.12
C LYS A 564 47.55 4.15 -15.93
N GLY A 565 48.74 3.61 -16.17
CA GLY A 565 49.84 3.60 -15.20
C GLY A 565 49.67 2.61 -14.05
N MET A 566 50.30 2.90 -12.91
CA MET A 566 50.32 2.03 -11.73
C MET A 566 48.94 1.60 -11.19
N PRO A 567 47.87 2.44 -11.19
CA PRO A 567 46.55 2.03 -10.72
C PRO A 567 45.96 0.86 -11.51
N LEU A 568 46.26 0.76 -12.81
CA LEU A 568 45.83 -0.35 -13.65
C LEU A 568 46.51 -1.66 -13.22
N VAL A 569 47.81 -1.63 -12.94
CA VAL A 569 48.57 -2.79 -12.47
C VAL A 569 47.98 -3.31 -11.16
N PHE A 570 47.69 -2.43 -10.19
CA PHE A 570 47.08 -2.82 -8.93
C PHE A 570 45.67 -3.41 -9.11
N SER A 571 44.85 -2.84 -10.01
CA SER A 571 43.53 -3.39 -10.34
C SER A 571 43.63 -4.81 -10.88
N VAL A 572 44.41 -5.03 -11.95
CA VAL A 572 44.53 -6.35 -12.60
C VAL A 572 45.19 -7.37 -11.66
N PHE A 573 46.23 -6.95 -10.93
CA PHE A 573 46.88 -7.81 -9.94
C PHE A 573 45.91 -8.26 -8.84
N SER A 574 45.10 -7.36 -8.29
CA SER A 574 44.12 -7.71 -7.26
C SER A 574 43.07 -8.72 -7.76
N SER A 575 42.68 -8.64 -9.04
CA SER A 575 41.80 -9.63 -9.68
C SER A 575 42.47 -11.01 -9.81
N GLY A 576 43.77 -11.03 -10.16
CA GLY A 576 44.57 -12.26 -10.18
C GLY A 576 44.66 -12.93 -8.80
N VAL A 577 44.83 -12.14 -7.74
CA VAL A 577 44.82 -12.64 -6.35
C VAL A 577 43.46 -13.24 -5.98
N VAL A 578 42.35 -12.61 -6.35
CA VAL A 578 40.99 -13.17 -6.12
C VAL A 578 40.86 -14.54 -6.78
N ALA A 579 41.29 -14.69 -8.04
CA ALA A 579 41.23 -15.96 -8.77
C ALA A 579 42.08 -17.05 -8.10
N ALA A 580 43.30 -16.71 -7.66
CA ALA A 580 44.18 -17.63 -6.95
C ALA A 580 43.58 -18.10 -5.62
N VAL A 581 43.06 -17.18 -4.79
CA VAL A 581 42.39 -17.50 -3.53
C VAL A 581 41.12 -18.33 -3.77
N GLY A 582 40.33 -17.96 -4.78
CA GLY A 582 39.13 -18.71 -5.18
C GLY A 582 39.43 -20.15 -5.57
N SER A 583 40.52 -20.38 -6.31
CA SER A 583 41.00 -21.73 -6.67
C SER A 583 41.37 -22.55 -5.42
N VAL A 584 42.16 -21.99 -4.50
CA VAL A 584 42.55 -22.69 -3.25
C VAL A 584 41.32 -23.04 -2.40
N VAL A 585 40.38 -22.11 -2.26
CA VAL A 585 39.15 -22.33 -1.47
C VAL A 585 38.27 -23.40 -2.11
N SER A 586 38.14 -23.42 -3.44
CA SER A 586 37.32 -24.42 -4.15
C SER A 586 37.92 -25.83 -4.06
N THR A 587 39.23 -25.99 -4.22
CA THR A 587 39.93 -27.29 -4.09
C THR A 587 39.75 -27.87 -2.67
N ARG A 588 39.90 -27.02 -1.63
CA ARG A 588 39.68 -27.44 -0.24
C ARG A 588 38.23 -27.83 0.05
N TRP A 589 37.28 -27.22 -0.67
CA TRP A 589 35.85 -27.53 -0.51
C TRP A 589 35.46 -28.83 -1.22
N GLN A 590 36.00 -29.10 -2.41
CA GLN A 590 35.74 -30.30 -3.20
C GLN A 590 36.37 -31.56 -2.57
N GLY A 591 37.64 -31.51 -2.19
CA GLY A 591 38.35 -32.65 -1.57
C GLY A 591 37.78 -33.09 -0.22
N LYS A 592 36.85 -32.33 0.37
CA LYS A 592 36.14 -32.67 1.60
C LYS A 592 34.73 -33.24 1.37
N LYS A 593 34.08 -32.93 0.24
CA LYS A 593 32.83 -33.58 -0.17
C LYS A 593 33.07 -35.03 -0.59
N GLU A 594 34.21 -35.30 -1.25
CA GLU A 594 34.62 -36.66 -1.61
C GLU A 594 34.87 -37.53 -0.39
N LYS A 595 35.46 -36.99 0.69
CA LYS A 595 35.66 -37.69 1.97
C LYS A 595 34.38 -37.93 2.79
N MET A 596 33.24 -37.32 2.43
CA MET A 596 31.95 -37.51 3.12
C MET A 596 30.98 -38.42 2.34
N LYS A 597 31.30 -38.83 1.11
CA LYS A 597 30.63 -40.00 0.51
C LYS A 597 31.16 -41.22 1.26
N PRO A 598 30.33 -41.99 1.99
CA PRO A 598 30.82 -43.19 2.64
C PRO A 598 31.29 -44.17 1.57
N GLU A 599 32.50 -44.71 1.74
CA GLU A 599 33.09 -45.83 0.98
C GLU A 599 32.32 -47.15 1.24
N GLY A 600 30.99 -47.12 1.13
CA GLY A 600 30.09 -48.21 1.54
C GLY A 600 28.99 -48.54 0.54
N MET A 601 29.14 -48.19 -0.74
CA MET A 601 28.28 -48.68 -1.83
C MET A 601 29.11 -49.17 -3.03
N THR A 602 30.23 -49.84 -2.75
CA THR A 602 30.92 -50.70 -3.71
C THR A 602 31.14 -52.04 -3.03
N GLY A 603 30.10 -52.86 -3.02
CA GLY A 603 30.14 -54.19 -2.44
C GLY A 603 28.74 -54.77 -2.28
N LEU A 604 28.14 -55.20 -3.40
CA LEU A 604 27.30 -56.38 -3.55
C LEU A 604 26.84 -56.45 -5.01
N VAL A 605 27.59 -57.25 -5.77
CA VAL A 605 27.12 -57.94 -6.99
C VAL A 605 26.35 -59.16 -6.55
#